data_AF-A0A6A4QAR5-F1
#
_entry.id   AF-A0A6A4QAR5-F1
#
_cell.length_a   1.000
_cell.length_b   1.000
_cell.length_c   1.000
_cell.angle_alpha   90.00
_cell.angle_beta   90.00
_cell.angle_gamma   90.00
#
_symmetry.space_group_name_H-M   'P 1'
#
loop_
_entity.id
_entity.type
_entity.pdbx_description
1 polymer ?
#
loop_
_entity_poly.entity_id
_entity_poly.type
_entity_poly.pdbx_seq_one_letter_code
_entity_poly.pdbx_strand_id
1 'polypeptide(L)' 'MNPLISAASVIADGLAIGLASIRSGVGKVTVAGQAVEGIARQPGAEGKIRMYFIV' A
#
# COMPACT_ATOMS: atom_id res chain seq x y z
N MET A 1 33.01 -5.92 -2.82
CA MET A 1 31.93 -5.93 -1.79
C MET A 1 31.99 -7.28 -1.10
N ASN A 2 31.95 -7.33 0.23
CA ASN A 2 32.00 -8.61 0.95
C ASN A 2 30.66 -9.36 0.78
N PRO A 3 30.65 -10.61 0.32
CA PRO A 3 29.41 -11.36 0.04
C PRO A 3 28.53 -11.55 1.29
N LEU A 4 29.16 -11.59 2.48
CA LEU A 4 28.45 -11.65 3.76
C LEU A 4 27.58 -10.40 4.01
N ILE A 5 28.09 -9.22 3.65
CA ILE A 5 27.38 -7.95 3.83
C ILE A 5 26.19 -7.88 2.86
N SER A 6 26.39 -8.32 1.61
CA SER A 6 25.30 -8.40 0.63
C SER A 6 24.20 -9.37 1.06
N ALA A 7 24.55 -10.56 1.56
CA ALA A 7 23.57 -11.53 2.06
C ALA A 7 22.79 -10.98 3.27
N ALA A 8 23.48 -10.36 4.22
CA ALA A 8 22.84 -9.74 5.38
C ALA A 8 21.91 -8.57 4.98
N SER A 9 22.29 -7.77 3.99
CA SER A 9 21.48 -6.64 3.49
C SER A 9 20.14 -7.09 2.92
N VAL A 10 20.12 -8.15 2.11
CA VAL A 10 18.89 -8.64 1.47
C VAL A 10 17.91 -9.22 2.52
N ILE A 11 18.44 -9.88 3.55
CA ILE A 11 17.62 -10.40 4.67
C ILE A 11 17.04 -9.24 5.48
N ALA A 12 17.85 -8.22 5.78
CA ALA A 12 17.40 -7.04 6.50
C ALA A 12 16.31 -6.28 5.73
N ASP A 13 16.48 -6.08 4.42
CA ASP A 13 15.48 -5.44 3.56
C ASP A 13 14.19 -6.25 3.50
N GLY A 14 14.27 -7.57 3.33
CA GLY A 14 13.09 -8.43 3.31
C GLY A 14 12.26 -8.35 4.60
N LEU A 15 12.92 -8.33 5.76
CA LEU A 15 12.27 -8.17 7.05
C LEU A 15 11.64 -6.76 7.20
N ALA A 16 12.37 -5.71 6.84
CA ALA A 16 11.89 -4.34 6.94
C ALA A 16 10.66 -4.09 6.04
N ILE A 17 10.69 -4.57 4.80
CA ILE A 17 9.58 -4.46 3.84
C ILE A 17 8.38 -5.28 4.32
N GLY A 18 8.61 -6.50 4.81
CA GLY A 18 7.55 -7.36 5.34
C GLY A 18 6.79 -6.69 6.49
N LEU A 19 7.52 -6.13 7.47
CA LEU A 19 6.90 -5.40 8.59
C LEU A 19 6.23 -4.09 8.15
N ALA A 20 6.83 -3.35 7.20
CA ALA A 20 6.23 -2.15 6.64
C ALA A 20 4.91 -2.43 5.90
N SER A 21 4.78 -3.59 5.25
CA SER A 21 3.57 -3.99 4.54
C SER A 21 2.37 -4.25 5.46
N ILE A 22 2.60 -4.76 6.67
CA ILE A 22 1.55 -4.95 7.70
C ILE A 22 0.91 -3.60 8.05
N ARG A 23 1.73 -2.57 8.24
CA ARG A 23 1.25 -1.20 8.49
C ARG A 23 0.49 -0.64 7.28
N SER A 24 0.97 -0.91 6.06
CA SER A 24 0.32 -0.44 4.82
C SER A 24 -1.05 -1.11 4.59
N GLY A 25 -1.19 -2.38 4.95
CA GLY A 25 -2.42 -3.16 4.74
C GLY A 25 -3.63 -2.59 5.48
N VAL A 26 -3.47 -2.23 6.76
CA VAL A 26 -4.60 -1.77 7.60
C VAL A 26 -5.21 -0.45 7.09
N GLY A 27 -4.38 0.54 6.73
CA GLY A 27 -4.88 1.83 6.24
C GLY A 27 -5.52 1.75 4.84
N LYS A 28 -4.96 0.92 3.95
CA LYS A 28 -5.46 0.78 2.57
C LYS A 28 -6.85 0.15 2.49
N VAL A 29 -7.19 -0.76 3.41
CA VAL A 29 -8.52 -1.41 3.45
C VAL A 29 -9.62 -0.39 3.77
N THR A 30 -9.38 0.52 4.72
CA THR A 30 -10.33 1.59 5.04
C THR A 30 -10.50 2.57 3.87
N VAL A 31 -9.41 2.96 3.22
CA VAL A 31 -9.45 3.87 2.06
C VAL A 31 -10.17 3.21 0.87
N ALA A 32 -9.96 1.91 0.63
CA ALA A 32 -10.69 1.16 -0.40
C ALA A 32 -12.20 1.12 -0.12
N GLY A 33 -12.60 0.86 1.13
CA GLY A 33 -14.00 0.87 1.54
C GLY A 33 -14.66 2.24 1.34
N GLN A 34 -13.98 3.31 1.74
CA GLN A 34 -14.45 4.69 1.54
C GLN A 34 -14.51 5.08 0.06
N ALA A 35 -13.57 4.61 -0.77
CA ALA A 35 -13.60 4.83 -2.21
C ALA A 35 -14.82 4.14 -2.85
N VAL A 36 -15.11 2.88 -2.50
CA VAL A 36 -16.28 2.16 -3.00
C VAL A 36 -17.58 2.81 -2.53
N GLU A 37 -17.66 3.21 -1.26
CA GLU A 37 -18.81 3.94 -0.71
C GLU A 37 -19.01 5.31 -1.41
N GLY A 38 -17.93 6.02 -1.69
CA GLY A 38 -17.94 7.28 -2.44
C GLY A 38 -18.41 7.11 -3.89
N ILE A 39 -17.94 6.06 -4.58
CA ILE A 39 -18.39 5.72 -5.94
C ILE A 39 -19.88 5.35 -5.92
N ALA A 40 -20.33 4.57 -4.93
CA ALA A 40 -21.72 4.20 -4.78
C ALA A 40 -22.64 5.40 -4.53
N ARG A 41 -22.19 6.40 -3.75
CA ARG A 41 -22.93 7.65 -3.52
C ARG A 41 -22.90 8.60 -4.71
N GLN A 42 -21.78 8.67 -5.42
CA GLN A 42 -21.55 9.61 -6.52
C GLN A 42 -20.87 8.91 -7.70
N PRO A 43 -21.63 8.16 -8.53
CA PRO A 43 -21.08 7.42 -9.65
C PRO A 43 -20.43 8.33 -10.70
N GLY A 44 -20.92 9.56 -10.88
CA GLY A 44 -20.31 10.55 -11.78
C GLY A 44 -18.93 11.06 -11.34
N ALA A 45 -18.54 10.82 -10.09
CA ALA A 45 -17.22 11.18 -9.56
C ALA A 45 -16.21 10.02 -9.57
N GLU A 46 -16.59 8.86 -10.14
CA GLU A 46 -15.77 7.63 -10.09
C GLU A 46 -14.32 7.84 -10.54
N GLY A 47 -14.11 8.53 -11.67
CA GLY A 47 -12.76 8.79 -12.18
C GLY A 47 -11.89 9.60 -11.22
N LYS A 48 -12.49 10.54 -10.48
CA LYS A 48 -11.79 11.37 -9.50
C LYS A 48 -11.52 10.59 -8.21
N ILE A 49 -12.47 9.77 -7.76
CA ILE A 49 -12.32 8.93 -6.56
C ILE A 49 -11.29 7.83 -6.76
N ARG A 50 -11.27 7.19 -7.94
CA ARG A 50 -10.23 6.21 -8.29
C ARG A 50 -8.85 6.84 -8.37
N MET A 51 -8.74 8.09 -8.83
CA MET A 51 -7.47 8.80 -8.83
C MET A 51 -6.95 8.96 -7.40
N TYR A 52 -7.77 9.47 -6.48
CA TYR A 52 -7.40 9.60 -5.05
C TYR A 52 -7.12 8.27 -4.35
N PHE A 53 -7.65 7.15 -4.84
CA PHE A 53 -7.32 5.83 -4.30
C PHE A 53 -5.89 5.36 -4.68
N ILE A 54 -5.35 5.86 -5.80
CA ILE A 54 -4.05 5.46 -6.34
C ILE A 54 -2.91 6.34 -5.81
N VAL A 55 -3.18 7.61 -5.46
CA VAL A 55 -2.21 8.57 -4.89
C VAL A 55 -2.06 8.41 -3.38
#